data_AF-A0A836T2B7-F1
#
_entry.id   AF-A0A836T2B7-F1
#
_cell.length_a   1.000
_cell.length_b   1.000
_cell.length_c   1.000
_cell.angle_alpha   90.00
_cell.angle_beta   90.00
_cell.angle_gamma   90.00
#
_symmetry.space_group_name_H-M   'P 1'
#
loop_
_entity.id
_entity.type
_entity.pdbx_description
1 polymer ?
#
loop_
_entity_poly.entity_id
_entity_poly.type
_entity_poly.pdbx_seq_one_letter_code
_entity_poly.pdbx_strand_id
1 'polypeptide(L)'
;YDEAISIDPEVWGLWFSKGSALSELEKFEEALECYDEAIILDAWKTRWEAWFCKGQVLSHLGRFEEALECFDEAISIDRTNPDFWTWKSFALEKIGRHEESEQCIVKAKELEENE
;
A
#
# COMPACT_ATOMS: atom_id res chain seq x y z
N TYR A 1 23.47 2.03 24.98
CA TYR A 1 23.89 2.60 23.69
C TYR A 1 22.88 2.10 22.68
N ASP A 2 21.65 2.58 22.82
CA ASP A 2 20.55 2.27 21.94
C ASP A 2 20.21 3.62 21.31
N GLU A 3 20.97 3.96 20.27
CA GLU A 3 20.65 5.11 19.44
C GLU A 3 19.28 4.85 18.85
N ALA A 4 18.27 5.43 19.50
CA ALA A 4 17.04 5.80 18.85
C ALA A 4 17.45 6.66 17.66
N ILE A 5 17.57 6.02 16.50
CA ILE A 5 17.62 6.71 15.21
C ILE A 5 16.30 7.45 15.19
N SER A 6 16.36 8.72 15.54
CA SER A 6 15.31 9.69 15.27
C SER A 6 15.28 9.81 13.76
N ILE A 7 14.65 8.84 13.09
CA ILE A 7 14.41 8.91 11.66
C ILE A 7 13.52 10.13 11.49
N ASP A 8 14.10 11.14 10.84
CA ASP A 8 13.40 12.37 10.58
C ASP A 8 12.18 12.03 9.71
N PRO A 9 10.95 12.30 10.17
CA PRO A 9 9.74 12.09 9.36
C PRO A 9 9.82 12.79 8.00
N GLU A 10 10.67 13.81 7.88
CA GLU A 10 10.98 14.50 6.63
C GLU A 10 11.64 13.58 5.59
N VAL A 11 12.53 12.67 6.01
CA VAL A 11 13.22 11.74 5.10
C VAL A 11 12.26 10.69 4.55
N TRP A 12 11.35 10.18 5.38
CA TRP A 12 10.27 9.29 4.93
C TRP A 12 9.41 9.97 3.85
N GLY A 13 8.97 11.21 4.12
CA GLY A 13 8.14 11.99 3.20
C GLY A 13 8.81 12.27 1.87
N LEU A 14 10.14 12.46 1.86
CA LEU A 14 10.91 12.64 0.63
C LEU A 14 10.91 11.39 -0.26
N TRP A 15 11.17 10.22 0.31
CA TRP A 15 11.14 8.96 -0.44
C TRP A 15 9.74 8.62 -0.95
N PHE A 16 8.72 8.81 -0.11
CA PHE A 16 7.34 8.62 -0.52
C PHE A 16 6.92 9.56 -1.66
N SER A 17 7.20 10.86 -1.52
CA SER A 17 6.88 11.86 -2.55
C SER A 17 7.61 11.58 -3.87
N LYS A 18 8.87 11.15 -3.78
CA LYS A 18 9.66 10.76 -4.94
C LYS A 18 9.07 9.52 -5.61
N GLY A 19 8.68 8.49 -4.84
CA GLY A 19 8.01 7.30 -5.35
C GLY A 19 6.70 7.63 -6.06
N SER A 20 5.89 8.51 -5.46
CA SER A 20 4.64 9.00 -6.06
C SER A 20 4.87 9.71 -7.40
N ALA A 21 5.81 10.66 -7.45
CA ALA A 21 6.16 11.34 -8.69
C ALA A 21 6.69 10.37 -9.77
N LEU A 22 7.47 9.35 -9.38
CA LEU A 22 7.96 8.34 -10.31
C LEU A 22 6.84 7.43 -10.84
N SER A 23 5.87 7.09 -9.98
CA SER A 23 4.67 6.34 -10.37
C SER A 23 3.84 7.12 -11.38
N GLU A 24 3.64 8.43 -11.19
CA GLU A 24 2.95 9.30 -12.15
C GLU A 24 3.70 9.42 -13.49
N LEU A 25 5.03 9.27 -13.47
CA LEU A 25 5.88 9.23 -14.66
C LEU A 25 5.97 7.84 -15.30
N GLU A 26 5.17 6.87 -14.84
CA GLU A 26 5.18 5.46 -15.28
C GLU A 26 6.53 4.75 -15.09
N LYS A 27 7.41 5.31 -14.24
CA LYS A 27 8.69 4.72 -13.84
C LYS A 27 8.48 3.78 -12.66
N PHE A 28 7.72 2.73 -12.89
CA PHE A 28 7.18 1.87 -11.84
C PHE A 28 8.27 1.18 -11.01
N GLU A 29 9.33 0.64 -11.61
CA GLU A 29 10.41 -0.03 -10.88
C GLU A 29 11.15 0.95 -9.94
N GLU A 30 11.46 2.16 -10.41
CA GLU A 30 12.10 3.19 -9.58
C GLU A 30 11.16 3.66 -8.46
N ALA A 31 9.84 3.70 -8.73
CA ALA A 31 8.83 4.03 -7.72
C ALA A 31 8.78 2.98 -6.61
N LEU A 32 8.83 1.68 -6.96
CA LEU A 32 8.86 0.58 -5.99
C LEU A 32 10.06 0.68 -5.05
N GLU A 33 11.26 0.94 -5.58
CA GLU A 33 12.46 1.15 -4.76
C GLU A 33 12.28 2.31 -3.77
N CYS A 34 11.68 3.41 -4.21
CA CYS A 34 11.43 4.55 -3.35
C CYS A 34 10.40 4.23 -2.24
N TYR A 35 9.36 3.46 -2.55
CA TYR A 35 8.40 3.02 -1.54
C TYR A 35 9.02 2.03 -0.55
N ASP A 36 9.91 1.15 -1.00
CA ASP A 36 10.64 0.24 -0.12
C ASP A 36 11.52 0.98 0.89
N GLU A 37 12.26 2.00 0.43
CA GLU A 37 13.03 2.87 1.33
C GLU A 37 12.11 3.61 2.31
N ALA A 38 10.97 4.14 1.85
CA ALA A 38 9.99 4.75 2.75
C ALA A 38 9.43 3.74 3.78
N ILE A 39 9.18 2.49 3.40
CA ILE A 39 8.70 1.45 4.32
C ILE A 39 9.76 1.10 5.38
N ILE A 40 11.05 1.05 5.00
CA ILE A 40 12.18 0.75 5.90
C ILE A 40 12.35 1.86 6.95
N LEU A 41 12.11 3.12 6.56
CA LEU A 41 12.24 4.28 7.44
C LEU A 41 11.14 4.40 8.51
N ASP A 42 10.17 3.48 8.51
CA ASP A 42 9.17 3.24 9.57
C ASP A 42 8.50 4.50 10.17
N ALA A 43 7.77 5.25 9.33
CA ALA A 43 6.86 6.29 9.81
C ALA A 43 5.58 5.66 10.38
N TRP A 44 5.60 5.29 11.66
CA TRP A 44 4.57 4.50 12.36
C TRP A 44 3.11 4.92 12.09
N LYS A 45 2.83 6.18 11.75
CA LYS A 45 1.46 6.67 11.50
C LYS A 45 1.03 6.71 10.02
N THR A 46 1.95 6.76 9.07
CA THR A 46 1.68 6.93 7.63
C THR A 46 2.26 5.81 6.78
N ARG A 47 2.84 4.78 7.41
CA ARG A 47 3.43 3.63 6.73
C ARG A 47 2.45 2.88 5.82
N TRP A 48 1.15 2.91 6.13
CA TRP A 48 0.12 2.31 5.27
C TRP A 48 0.08 2.98 3.89
N GLU A 49 0.38 4.28 3.76
CA GLU A 49 0.35 5.01 2.48
C GLU A 49 1.40 4.44 1.52
N ALA A 50 2.62 4.20 2.01
CA ALA A 50 3.70 3.64 1.21
C ALA A 50 3.39 2.21 0.75
N TRP A 51 2.84 1.37 1.64
CA TRP A 51 2.38 0.03 1.28
C TRP A 51 1.26 0.06 0.24
N PHE A 52 0.27 0.93 0.43
CA PHE A 52 -0.85 1.06 -0.48
C PHE A 52 -0.42 1.51 -1.88
N CYS A 53 0.38 2.58 -1.97
CA CYS A 53 0.91 3.05 -3.26
C CYS A 53 1.81 2.00 -3.93
N LYS A 54 2.65 1.29 -3.15
CA LYS A 54 3.44 0.17 -3.68
C LYS A 54 2.53 -0.92 -4.27
N GLY A 55 1.45 -1.29 -3.58
CA GLY A 55 0.46 -2.26 -4.06
C GLY A 55 -0.24 -1.83 -5.35
N GLN A 56 -0.57 -0.54 -5.48
CA GLN A 56 -1.13 0.02 -6.72
C GLN A 56 -0.14 -0.10 -7.88
N VAL A 57 1.12 0.30 -7.67
CA VAL A 57 2.18 0.17 -8.70
C VAL A 57 2.39 -1.29 -9.11
N LEU A 58 2.43 -2.22 -8.15
CA LEU A 58 2.54 -3.65 -8.44
C LEU A 58 1.34 -4.17 -9.23
N SER A 59 0.13 -3.68 -8.93
CA SER A 59 -1.08 -4.01 -9.69
C SER A 59 -1.00 -3.49 -11.13
N HIS A 60 -0.46 -2.29 -11.36
CA HIS A 60 -0.21 -1.75 -12.69
C HIS A 60 0.81 -2.58 -13.49
N LEU A 61 1.82 -3.12 -12.81
CA LEU A 61 2.81 -4.04 -13.40
C LEU A 61 2.26 -5.47 -13.60
N GLY A 62 1.04 -5.77 -13.16
CA GLY A 62 0.45 -7.10 -13.23
C GLY A 62 1.00 -8.10 -12.20
N ARG A 63 1.74 -7.62 -11.19
CA ARG A 63 2.30 -8.39 -10.07
C ARG A 63 1.27 -8.46 -8.94
N PHE A 64 0.14 -9.09 -9.23
CA PHE A 64 -1.04 -9.04 -8.35
C PHE A 64 -0.82 -9.75 -7.01
N GLU A 65 -0.08 -10.86 -6.97
CA GLU A 65 0.24 -11.56 -5.73
C GLU A 65 1.03 -10.67 -4.75
N GLU A 66 2.04 -9.95 -5.24
CA GLU A 66 2.83 -9.03 -4.42
C GLU A 66 2.02 -7.79 -4.03
N ALA A 67 1.12 -7.34 -4.90
CA ALA A 67 0.19 -6.27 -4.57
C ALA A 67 -0.73 -6.65 -3.40
N LEU A 68 -1.19 -7.91 -3.34
CA LEU A 68 -2.01 -8.40 -2.23
C LEU A 68 -1.27 -8.35 -0.90
N GLU A 69 -0.01 -8.76 -0.87
CA GLU A 69 0.82 -8.65 0.33
C GLU A 69 0.92 -7.20 0.81
N CYS A 70 1.10 -6.26 -0.13
CA CYS A 70 1.14 -4.84 0.19
C CYS A 70 -0.19 -4.30 0.73
N PHE A 71 -1.32 -4.72 0.14
CA PHE A 71 -2.64 -4.32 0.64
C PHE A 71 -2.94 -4.93 2.01
N ASP A 72 -2.50 -6.16 2.26
CA ASP A 72 -2.63 -6.82 3.58
C ASP A 72 -1.83 -6.08 4.66
N GLU A 73 -0.61 -5.64 4.34
CA GLU A 73 0.19 -4.80 5.24
C GLU A 73 -0.49 -3.46 5.51
N ALA A 74 -1.02 -2.78 4.48
CA ALA A 74 -1.77 -1.54 4.64
C ALA A 74 -3.00 -1.72 5.55
N ILE A 75 -3.80 -2.77 5.32
CA ILE A 75 -4.96 -3.14 6.15
C ILE A 75 -4.53 -3.46 7.58
N SER A 76 -3.38 -4.11 7.78
CA SER A 76 -2.89 -4.45 9.12
C SER A 76 -2.64 -3.21 9.98
N ILE A 77 -2.20 -2.12 9.33
CA ILE A 77 -1.86 -0.83 9.95
C ILE A 77 -3.12 0.03 10.12
N ASP A 78 -3.93 0.17 9.06
CA ASP A 78 -5.19 0.90 9.09
C ASP A 78 -6.31 0.06 8.47
N ARG A 79 -7.28 -0.33 9.31
CA ARG A 79 -8.41 -1.19 8.92
C ARG A 79 -9.65 -0.39 8.54
N THR A 80 -9.61 0.91 8.71
CA THR A 80 -10.78 1.78 8.56
C THR A 80 -10.96 2.29 7.15
N ASN A 81 -9.88 2.32 6.36
CA ASN A 81 -9.95 2.76 4.99
C ASN A 81 -10.57 1.67 4.07
N PRO A 82 -11.73 1.93 3.44
CA PRO A 82 -12.38 0.98 2.53
C PRO A 82 -11.58 0.75 1.23
N ASP A 83 -10.75 1.70 0.81
CA ASP A 83 -9.98 1.61 -0.45
C ASP A 83 -9.04 0.40 -0.45
N PHE A 84 -8.44 0.06 0.69
CA PHE A 84 -7.52 -1.08 0.75
C PHE A 84 -8.23 -2.41 0.44
N TRP A 85 -9.47 -2.55 0.91
CA TRP A 85 -10.29 -3.73 0.64
C TRP A 85 -10.75 -3.78 -0.82
N THR A 86 -11.07 -2.63 -1.40
CA THR A 86 -11.41 -2.51 -2.83
C THR A 86 -10.24 -2.90 -3.72
N TRP A 87 -9.04 -2.37 -3.45
CA TRP A 87 -7.83 -2.70 -4.20
C TRP A 87 -7.37 -4.14 -3.99
N LYS A 88 -7.48 -4.67 -2.77
CA LYS A 88 -7.26 -6.09 -2.50
C LYS A 88 -8.24 -6.97 -3.28
N SER A 89 -9.52 -6.62 -3.31
CA SER A 89 -10.52 -7.31 -4.11
C SER A 89 -10.16 -7.33 -5.60
N PHE A 90 -9.76 -6.19 -6.15
CA PHE A 90 -9.33 -6.07 -7.54
C PHE A 90 -8.15 -7.03 -7.84
N ALA A 91 -7.12 -7.03 -7.00
CA ALA A 91 -5.99 -7.94 -7.18
C ALA A 91 -6.39 -9.42 -7.04
N LEU A 92 -7.28 -9.76 -6.09
CA LEU A 92 -7.83 -11.12 -5.94
C LEU A 92 -8.62 -11.58 -7.17
N GLU A 93 -9.40 -10.70 -7.79
CA GLU A 93 -10.13 -10.99 -9.03
C GLU A 93 -9.17 -11.32 -10.17
N LYS A 94 -8.05 -10.57 -10.28
CA LYS A 94 -7.05 -10.79 -11.33
C LYS A 94 -6.31 -12.12 -11.21
N ILE A 95 -6.16 -12.64 -10.01
CA ILE A 95 -5.55 -13.96 -9.76
C ILE A 95 -6.58 -15.10 -9.67
N GLY A 96 -7.87 -14.82 -9.87
CA GLY A 96 -8.95 -15.81 -9.93
C GLY A 96 -9.51 -16.24 -8.56
N ARG A 97 -9.20 -15.53 -7.47
CA ARG A 97 -9.71 -15.81 -6.11
C ARG A 97 -11.03 -15.06 -5.86
N HIS A 98 -12.06 -15.44 -6.60
CA HIS A 98 -13.35 -14.74 -6.61
C HIS A 98 -14.06 -14.72 -5.24
N GLU A 99 -14.07 -15.84 -4.51
CA GLU A 99 -14.73 -15.91 -3.19
C GLU A 99 -14.14 -14.92 -2.18
N GLU A 100 -12.83 -14.76 -2.18
CA GLU A 100 -12.14 -13.83 -1.27
C GLU A 100 -12.31 -12.37 -1.72
N SER A 101 -12.37 -12.13 -3.03
CA SER A 101 -12.70 -10.83 -3.59
C SER A 101 -14.09 -10.36 -3.12
N GLU A 102 -15.10 -11.23 -3.19
CA GLU A 102 -16.45 -10.92 -2.70
C GLU A 102 -16.46 -10.55 -1.21
N GLN A 103 -15.71 -11.27 -0.38
CA GLN A 103 -15.58 -10.94 1.04
C GLN A 103 -14.95 -9.56 1.25
N CYS A 104 -13.92 -9.22 0.47
CA CYS A 104 -13.28 -7.91 0.53
C CYS A 104 -14.23 -6.79 0.10
N ILE A 105 -15.05 -6.99 -0.94
CA ILE A 105 -16.06 -6.00 -1.39
C ILE A 105 -17.11 -5.76 -0.30
N VAL A 106 -17.59 -6.83 0.35
CA VAL A 106 -18.54 -6.70 1.46
C VAL A 106 -17.90 -5.89 2.60
N LYS A 107 -16.64 -6.18 2.93
CA LYS A 107 -15.92 -5.45 3.97
C LYS A 107 -15.72 -3.98 3.65
N ALA A 108 -15.38 -3.65 2.39
CA ALA A 108 -15.25 -2.26 1.94
C ALA A 108 -16.56 -1.49 2.13
N LYS A 109 -17.68 -2.06 1.68
CA LYS A 109 -19.02 -1.43 1.81
C LYS A 109 -19.44 -1.24 3.26
N GLU A 110 -19.18 -2.22 4.12
CA GLU A 110 -19.44 -2.09 5.56
C GLU A 110 -18.67 -0.90 6.17
N LEU A 111 -17.45 -0.63 5.71
CA LEU A 111 -16.66 0.50 6.21
C LEU A 111 -17.18 1.84 5.69
N GLU A 112 -17.52 1.92 4.39
CA GLU A 112 -18.12 3.12 3.78
C GLU A 112 -19.46 3.51 4.43
N GLU A 113 -20.28 2.53 4.84
CA GLU A 113 -21.56 2.78 5.51
C GLU A 113 -21.40 3.25 6.98
N ASN A 114 -20.20 3.11 7.55
CA ASN A 114 -19.90 3.41 8.95
C ASN A 114 -19.08 4.71 9.16
N GLU A 115 -18.72 5.44 8.10
CA GLU A 115 -18.12 6.80 8.13
C GLU A 115 -19.18 7.91 8.21
#